data_AF-A0A540WHH4-F1
#
_entry.id   AF-A0A540WHH4-F1
#
_cell.length_a   1.000
_cell.length_b   1.000
_cell.length_c   1.000
_cell.angle_alpha   90.00
_cell.angle_beta   90.00
_cell.angle_gamma   90.00
#
_symmetry.space_group_name_H-M   'P 1'
#
loop_
_entity.id
_entity.type
_entity.pdbx_description
1 polymer ?
#
loop_
_entity_poly.entity_id
_entity_poly.type
_entity_poly.pdbx_seq_one_letter_code
_entity_poly.pdbx_strand_id
1 'polypeptide(L)'
;IAHVFHKIIPMADMGFWYHFGILFEALFILTALDAGTRAGRFMLQDLLGNFVPFLKKTDSLVAGIIGTAGCVGLWGYLLYQGVVDPLGGVKSLWPLFGISNQMLAAVALVLGTVVLVKMQRTKYIWVTVIPAAWLLLCTTWALGLKLFS
;
A
#
# COMPACT_ATOMS: atom_id res chain seq x y z
N ILE A 1 -15.59 -19.02 9.04
CA ILE A 1 -15.56 -19.69 7.72
C ILE A 1 -16.07 -21.14 7.78
N ALA A 2 -15.56 -21.98 8.70
CA ALA A 2 -15.95 -23.39 8.83
C ALA A 2 -17.47 -23.66 8.94
N HIS A 3 -18.20 -22.92 9.78
CA HIS A 3 -19.66 -23.07 9.92
C HIS A 3 -20.46 -22.74 8.64
N VAL A 4 -19.92 -21.86 7.78
CA VAL A 4 -20.56 -21.49 6.50
C VAL A 4 -20.38 -22.63 5.50
N PHE A 5 -19.18 -23.18 5.40
CA PHE A 5 -18.89 -24.30 4.50
C PHE A 5 -19.62 -25.58 4.88
N HIS A 6 -19.73 -25.91 6.17
CA HIS A 6 -20.51 -27.07 6.62
C HIS A 6 -22.01 -26.94 6.30
N LYS A 7 -22.57 -25.72 6.28
CA LYS A 7 -23.97 -25.51 5.88
C LYS A 7 -24.21 -25.69 4.37
N ILE A 8 -23.19 -25.50 3.55
CA ILE A 8 -23.28 -25.55 2.08
C ILE A 8 -22.91 -26.94 1.55
N ILE A 9 -21.93 -27.61 2.15
CA ILE A 9 -21.49 -28.97 1.77
C ILE A 9 -21.33 -29.82 3.04
N PRO A 10 -22.40 -30.53 3.46
CA PRO A 10 -22.40 -31.35 4.68
C PRO A 10 -21.66 -32.70 4.54
N MET A 11 -20.98 -32.94 3.41
CA MET A 11 -20.28 -34.21 3.13
C MET A 11 -18.93 -34.36 3.87
N ALA A 12 -18.34 -33.29 4.41
CA ALA A 12 -17.05 -33.33 5.07
C ALA A 12 -17.15 -32.93 6.55
N ASP A 13 -16.35 -33.60 7.39
CA ASP A 13 -16.32 -33.41 8.84
C ASP A 13 -15.95 -31.96 9.21
N MET A 14 -16.49 -31.46 10.33
CA MET A 14 -16.21 -30.10 10.84
C MET A 14 -14.72 -29.86 11.04
N GLY A 15 -13.96 -30.89 11.39
CA GLY A 15 -12.50 -30.85 11.50
C GLY A 15 -11.81 -30.52 10.17
N PHE A 16 -12.27 -31.09 9.05
CA PHE A 16 -11.73 -30.78 7.72
C PHE A 16 -11.99 -29.32 7.34
N TRP A 17 -13.22 -28.84 7.53
CA TRP A 17 -13.57 -27.44 7.20
C TRP A 17 -12.85 -26.41 8.06
N TYR A 18 -12.50 -26.77 9.31
CA TYR A 18 -11.67 -25.93 10.18
C TYR A 18 -10.24 -25.79 9.63
N HIS A 19 -9.58 -26.90 9.31
CA HIS A 19 -8.22 -26.89 8.76
C HIS A 19 -8.19 -26.20 7.40
N PHE A 20 -9.16 -26.49 6.53
CA PHE A 20 -9.29 -25.84 5.23
C PHE A 20 -9.42 -24.32 5.37
N GLY A 21 -10.28 -23.84 6.28
CA GLY A 21 -10.46 -22.40 6.52
C GLY A 21 -9.18 -21.71 6.98
N ILE A 22 -8.46 -22.31 7.94
CA ILE A 22 -7.19 -21.75 8.44
C ILE A 22 -6.12 -21.75 7.34
N LEU A 23 -5.97 -22.84 6.58
CA LEU A 23 -5.01 -22.93 5.49
C LEU A 23 -5.31 -21.93 4.37
N PHE A 24 -6.59 -21.75 4.04
CA PHE A 24 -7.01 -20.80 3.02
C PHE A 24 -6.72 -19.35 3.43
N GLU A 25 -7.10 -18.96 4.66
CA GLU A 25 -6.78 -17.63 5.20
C GLU A 25 -5.27 -17.40 5.26
N ALA A 26 -4.51 -18.39 5.75
CA ALA A 26 -3.05 -18.32 5.82
C ALA A 26 -2.41 -18.18 4.43
N LEU A 27 -2.86 -18.95 3.43
CA LEU A 27 -2.34 -18.87 2.06
C LEU A 27 -2.63 -17.51 1.43
N PHE A 28 -3.82 -16.95 1.66
CA PHE A 28 -4.16 -15.61 1.20
C PHE A 28 -3.24 -14.55 1.82
N ILE A 29 -3.04 -14.59 3.14
CA ILE A 29 -2.14 -13.68 3.86
C ILE A 29 -0.70 -13.84 3.36
N LEU A 30 -0.21 -15.07 3.23
CA LEU A 30 1.14 -15.36 2.75
C LEU A 30 1.36 -14.88 1.31
N THR A 31 0.38 -15.04 0.42
CA THR A 31 0.46 -14.56 -0.96
C THR A 31 0.51 -13.03 -0.99
N ALA A 32 -0.34 -12.37 -0.20
CA ALA A 32 -0.35 -10.91 -0.08
C ALA A 32 0.97 -10.39 0.51
N LEU A 33 1.50 -11.06 1.54
CA LEU A 33 2.76 -10.70 2.19
C LEU A 33 3.97 -10.92 1.27
N ASP A 34 4.02 -12.01 0.50
CA ASP A 34 5.10 -12.28 -0.45
C ASP A 34 5.13 -11.22 -1.56
N ALA A 35 3.98 -10.96 -2.18
CA ALA A 35 3.84 -9.91 -3.18
C ALA A 35 4.20 -8.52 -2.59
N GLY A 36 3.73 -8.24 -1.38
CA GLY A 36 4.00 -6.99 -0.66
C GLY A 36 5.46 -6.82 -0.28
N THR A 37 6.16 -7.86 0.15
CA THR A 37 7.60 -7.82 0.51
C THR A 37 8.46 -7.60 -0.72
N ARG A 38 8.07 -8.20 -1.86
CA ARG A 38 8.76 -7.98 -3.13
C ARG A 38 8.66 -6.52 -3.58
N ALA A 39 7.44 -5.97 -3.59
CA ALA A 39 7.23 -4.56 -3.92
C ALA A 39 7.89 -3.62 -2.90
N GLY A 40 7.74 -3.93 -1.60
CA GLY A 40 8.27 -3.15 -0.49
C GLY A 40 9.78 -3.06 -0.49
N ARG A 41 10.49 -4.16 -0.81
CA ARG A 41 11.95 -4.13 -0.99
C ARG A 41 12.36 -3.11 -2.06
N PHE A 42 11.70 -3.10 -3.22
CA PHE A 42 12.05 -2.16 -4.29
C PHE A 42 11.77 -0.71 -3.89
N MET A 43 10.62 -0.45 -3.25
CA MET A 43 10.28 0.90 -2.75
C MET A 43 11.25 1.38 -1.66
N LEU A 44 11.62 0.49 -0.73
CA LEU A 44 12.54 0.80 0.36
C LEU A 44 13.96 1.02 -0.16
N GLN A 45 14.42 0.22 -1.12
CA GLN A 45 15.70 0.42 -1.77
C GLN A 45 15.76 1.74 -2.57
N ASP A 46 14.67 2.11 -3.26
CA ASP A 46 14.60 3.38 -3.98
C ASP A 46 14.63 4.59 -3.03
N LEU A 47 13.87 4.53 -1.93
CA LEU A 47 13.84 5.56 -0.90
C LEU A 47 15.20 5.71 -0.22
N LEU A 48 15.80 4.62 0.27
CA LEU A 48 17.11 4.64 0.93
C LEU A 48 18.24 4.97 -0.05
N GLY A 49 18.11 4.54 -1.31
CA GLY A 49 19.04 4.83 -2.39
C GLY A 49 19.09 6.32 -2.77
N ASN A 50 18.09 7.12 -2.38
CA ASN A 50 18.12 8.57 -2.50
C ASN A 50 19.05 9.24 -1.46
N PHE A 51 19.17 8.67 -0.26
CA PHE A 51 20.04 9.18 0.80
C PHE A 51 21.44 8.57 0.79
N VAL A 52 21.55 7.29 0.44
CA VAL A 52 22.80 6.53 0.40
C VAL A 52 22.93 5.88 -0.99
N PRO A 53 23.71 6.47 -1.93
CA PRO A 53 23.82 5.98 -3.31
C PRO A 53 24.33 4.54 -3.44
N PHE A 54 24.99 4.01 -2.41
CA PHE A 54 25.43 2.61 -2.35
C PHE A 54 24.26 1.61 -2.32
N LEU A 55 23.13 1.99 -1.71
CA LEU A 55 21.90 1.19 -1.67
C LEU A 55 21.13 1.20 -2.99
N LYS A 56 21.48 2.10 -3.92
CA LYS A 56 20.94 2.16 -5.29
C LYS A 56 21.51 1.07 -6.22
N LYS A 57 22.61 0.41 -5.82
CA LYS A 57 23.20 -0.70 -6.59
C LYS A 57 22.46 -2.00 -6.31
N THR A 58 21.37 -2.23 -7.07
CA THR A 58 20.55 -3.45 -7.06
C THR A 58 21.33 -4.74 -7.31
N ASP A 59 22.53 -4.63 -7.90
CA ASP A 59 23.44 -5.76 -8.20
C ASP A 59 24.24 -6.28 -6.98
N SER A 60 24.26 -5.56 -5.85
CA SER A 60 24.95 -6.06 -4.66
C SER A 60 24.03 -6.91 -3.80
N LEU A 61 24.41 -8.16 -3.55
CA LEU A 61 23.73 -9.06 -2.61
C LEU A 61 23.51 -8.40 -1.23
N VAL A 62 24.45 -7.56 -0.80
CA VAL A 62 24.39 -6.83 0.48
C VAL A 62 23.25 -5.81 0.51
N ALA A 63 23.08 -4.99 -0.54
CA ALA A 63 21.96 -4.05 -0.62
C ALA A 63 20.60 -4.78 -0.74
N GLY A 64 20.59 -5.93 -1.42
CA GLY A 64 19.45 -6.85 -1.47
C GLY A 64 19.02 -7.36 -0.10
N ILE A 65 19.98 -7.85 0.69
CA ILE A 65 19.75 -8.40 2.02
C ILE A 65 19.30 -7.30 2.99
N ILE A 66 19.96 -6.14 3.00
CA ILE A 66 19.57 -5.01 3.86
C ILE A 66 18.16 -4.52 3.52
N GLY A 67 17.84 -4.37 2.24
CA GLY A 67 16.49 -3.96 1.82
C GLY A 67 15.41 -4.97 2.19
N THR A 68 15.72 -6.26 2.09
CA THR A 68 14.79 -7.34 2.46
C THR A 68 14.63 -7.43 3.97
N ALA A 69 15.73 -7.41 4.74
CA ALA A 69 15.70 -7.42 6.20
C ALA A 69 14.95 -6.19 6.77
N GLY A 70 15.16 -5.02 6.17
CA GLY A 70 14.41 -3.81 6.49
C GLY A 70 12.92 -3.97 6.20
N CYS A 71 12.56 -4.48 5.01
CA CYS A 71 11.16 -4.68 4.64
C CYS A 71 10.45 -5.70 5.55
N VAL A 72 11.08 -6.85 5.83
CA VAL A 72 10.56 -7.86 6.75
C VAL A 72 10.45 -7.31 8.17
N GLY A 73 11.42 -6.51 8.63
CA GLY A 73 11.36 -5.83 9.92
C GLY A 73 10.19 -4.86 10.03
N LEU A 74 9.88 -4.12 8.95
CA LEU A 74 8.71 -3.23 8.90
C LEU A 74 7.39 -4.01 8.95
N TRP A 75 7.29 -5.15 8.26
CA TRP A 75 6.12 -6.04 8.40
C TRP A 75 5.98 -6.57 9.83
N GLY A 76 7.08 -6.97 10.46
CA GLY A 76 7.11 -7.39 11.86
C GLY A 76 6.66 -6.28 12.82
N TYR A 77 7.05 -5.03 12.57
CA TYR A 77 6.57 -3.89 13.33
C TYR A 77 5.07 -3.65 13.15
N LEU A 78 4.55 -3.75 11.93
CA LEU A 78 3.11 -3.64 11.69
C LEU A 78 2.31 -4.75 12.39
N LEU A 79 2.85 -5.98 12.41
CA LEU A 79 2.26 -7.09 13.17
C LEU A 79 2.28 -6.80 14.67
N TYR A 80 3.40 -6.32 15.20
CA TYR A 80 3.51 -5.93 16.61
C TYR A 80 2.49 -4.84 16.99
N GLN A 81 2.36 -3.78 16.17
CA GLN A 81 1.36 -2.73 16.36
C GLN A 81 -0.07 -3.28 16.32
N GLY A 82 -0.36 -4.20 15.38
CA GLY A 82 -1.67 -4.85 15.29
C GLY A 82 -2.00 -5.77 16.47
N VAL A 83 -1.01 -6.36 17.12
CA VAL A 83 -1.20 -7.20 18.32
C VAL A 83 -1.37 -6.34 19.58
N VAL A 84 -0.57 -5.28 19.74
CA VAL A 84 -0.60 -4.43 20.94
C VAL A 84 -1.83 -3.50 20.95
N ASP A 85 -2.19 -2.92 19.80
CA ASP A 85 -3.41 -2.11 19.65
C ASP A 85 -4.14 -2.46 18.35
N PRO A 86 -5.02 -3.49 18.36
CA PRO A 86 -5.72 -3.96 17.18
C PRO A 86 -6.66 -2.91 16.56
N LEU A 87 -7.10 -1.91 17.33
CA LEU A 87 -7.95 -0.83 16.82
C LEU A 87 -7.13 0.38 16.35
N GLY A 88 -6.04 0.71 17.04
CA GLY A 88 -5.16 1.82 16.69
C GLY A 88 -4.40 1.58 15.39
N GLY A 89 -3.93 0.34 15.14
CA GLY A 89 -3.25 -0.03 13.91
C GLY A 89 -4.13 0.20 12.67
N VAL A 90 -5.33 -0.37 12.64
CA VAL A 90 -6.27 -0.24 11.51
C VAL A 90 -6.76 1.19 11.34
N LYS A 91 -7.10 1.88 12.43
CA LYS A 91 -7.58 3.28 12.39
C LYS A 91 -6.53 4.26 11.88
N SER A 92 -5.25 3.93 12.01
CA SER A 92 -4.15 4.77 11.51
C SER A 92 -3.80 4.44 10.06
N LEU A 93 -3.80 3.16 9.69
CA LEU A 93 -3.49 2.70 8.33
C LEU A 93 -4.55 3.13 7.31
N TRP A 94 -5.84 3.12 7.67
CA TRP A 94 -6.91 3.42 6.72
C TRP A 94 -6.88 4.86 6.19
N PRO A 95 -6.75 5.90 7.04
CA PRO A 95 -6.52 7.26 6.56
C PRO A 95 -5.23 7.40 5.74
N LEU A 96 -4.17 6.67 6.10
CA LEU A 96 -2.90 6.72 5.37
C LEU A 96 -3.04 6.22 3.92
N PHE A 97 -3.78 5.13 3.71
CA PHE A 97 -4.12 4.65 2.37
C PHE A 97 -4.94 5.68 1.59
N GLY A 98 -5.95 6.29 2.23
CA GLY A 98 -6.77 7.33 1.62
C GLY A 98 -5.95 8.53 1.13
N ILE A 99 -5.06 9.05 1.97
CA ILE A 99 -4.20 10.20 1.62
C ILE A 99 -3.19 9.80 0.53
N SER A 100 -2.56 8.64 0.64
CA SER A 100 -1.59 8.16 -0.36
C SER A 100 -2.23 8.03 -1.76
N ASN A 101 -3.46 7.53 -1.83
CA ASN A 101 -4.21 7.42 -3.09
C ASN A 101 -4.59 8.80 -3.66
N GLN A 102 -4.94 9.76 -2.81
CA GLN A 102 -5.20 11.14 -3.25
C GLN A 102 -3.94 11.79 -3.82
N MET A 103 -2.78 11.55 -3.20
CA MET A 103 -1.49 12.05 -3.69
C MET A 103 -1.11 11.42 -5.03
N LEU A 104 -1.30 10.10 -5.20
CA LEU A 104 -1.08 9.42 -6.47
C LEU A 104 -2.01 9.93 -7.57
N ALA A 105 -3.29 10.15 -7.25
CA ALA A 105 -4.26 10.73 -8.18
C ALA A 105 -3.86 12.14 -8.61
N ALA A 106 -3.36 12.97 -7.68
CA ALA A 106 -2.86 14.30 -8.01
C ALA A 106 -1.67 14.24 -8.98
N VAL A 107 -0.69 13.37 -8.73
CA VAL A 107 0.45 13.17 -9.66
C VAL A 107 -0.03 12.69 -11.03
N ALA A 108 -0.97 11.75 -11.08
CA ALA A 108 -1.54 11.25 -12.33
C ALA A 108 -2.26 12.35 -13.14
N LEU A 109 -3.04 13.21 -12.49
CA LEU A 109 -3.74 14.32 -13.13
C LEU A 109 -2.78 15.42 -13.61
N VAL A 110 -1.72 15.70 -12.85
CA VAL A 110 -0.65 16.63 -13.28
C VAL A 110 0.08 16.07 -14.49
N LEU A 111 0.47 14.79 -14.47
CA LEU A 111 1.08 14.13 -15.63
C LEU A 111 0.14 14.13 -16.84
N GLY A 112 -1.14 13.84 -16.66
CA GLY A 112 -2.15 13.92 -17.72
C GLY A 112 -2.25 15.32 -18.33
N THR A 113 -2.18 16.35 -17.49
CA THR A 113 -2.14 17.75 -17.93
C THR A 113 -0.90 18.03 -18.79
N VAL A 114 0.28 17.62 -18.35
CA VAL A 114 1.54 17.79 -19.09
C VAL A 114 1.48 17.07 -20.45
N VAL A 115 0.92 15.86 -20.49
CA VAL A 115 0.75 15.09 -21.73
C VAL A 115 -0.21 15.80 -22.70
N LEU A 116 -1.35 16.32 -22.22
CA LEU A 116 -2.30 17.06 -23.05
C LEU A 116 -1.70 18.34 -23.64
N VAL A 117 -0.90 19.07 -22.85
CA VAL A 117 -0.14 20.24 -23.31
C VAL A 117 0.86 19.83 -24.39
N LYS A 118 1.62 18.75 -24.17
CA LYS A 118 2.60 18.23 -25.13
C LYS A 118 1.94 17.80 -26.46
N MET A 119 0.72 17.28 -26.41
CA MET A 119 -0.07 16.90 -27.60
C MET A 119 -0.77 18.09 -28.28
N GLN A 120 -0.52 19.34 -27.85
CA GLN A 120 -1.17 20.56 -28.37
C GLN A 120 -2.70 20.52 -28.25
N ARG A 121 -3.26 19.70 -27.35
CA ARG A 121 -4.70 19.56 -27.10
C ARG A 121 -5.17 20.51 -26.00
N THR A 122 -4.77 21.78 -26.11
CA THR A 122 -4.95 22.79 -25.05
C THR A 122 -6.41 23.04 -24.69
N LYS A 123 -7.35 22.82 -25.61
CA LYS A 123 -8.80 22.91 -25.38
C LYS A 123 -9.31 21.94 -24.30
N TYR A 124 -8.65 20.79 -24.09
CA TYR A 124 -9.10 19.74 -23.16
C TYR A 124 -8.38 19.75 -21.81
N ILE A 125 -7.42 20.67 -21.60
CA ILE A 125 -6.61 20.77 -20.37
C ILE A 125 -7.47 20.91 -19.11
N TRP A 126 -8.59 21.62 -19.21
CA TRP A 126 -9.52 21.85 -18.09
C TRP A 126 -10.03 20.56 -17.45
N VAL A 127 -10.12 19.47 -18.23
CA VAL A 127 -10.59 18.16 -17.75
C VAL A 127 -9.62 17.56 -16.72
N THR A 128 -8.33 17.85 -16.81
CA THR A 128 -7.32 17.34 -15.87
C THR A 128 -6.95 18.39 -14.81
N VAL A 129 -6.90 19.67 -15.19
CA VAL A 129 -6.50 20.76 -14.29
C VAL A 129 -7.54 21.07 -13.22
N ILE A 130 -8.82 21.11 -13.57
CA ILE A 130 -9.87 21.44 -12.58
C ILE A 130 -9.91 20.37 -11.47
N PRO A 131 -9.98 19.06 -11.78
CA PRO A 131 -9.92 18.03 -10.75
C PRO A 131 -8.59 18.01 -9.99
N ALA A 132 -7.46 18.29 -10.65
CA ALA A 132 -6.16 18.36 -9.99
C ALA A 132 -6.12 19.48 -8.94
N ALA A 133 -6.56 20.68 -9.31
CA ALA A 133 -6.59 21.83 -8.41
C ALA A 133 -7.50 21.57 -7.21
N TRP A 134 -8.69 20.99 -7.45
CA TRP A 134 -9.61 20.62 -6.39
C TRP A 134 -9.02 19.57 -5.43
N LEU A 135 -8.45 18.49 -5.96
CA LEU A 135 -7.79 17.46 -5.14
C LEU A 135 -6.66 18.04 -4.29
N LEU A 136 -5.78 18.84 -4.90
CA LEU A 136 -4.67 19.47 -4.19
C LEU A 136 -5.15 20.41 -3.09
N LEU A 137 -6.21 21.19 -3.32
CA LEU A 137 -6.82 22.04 -2.31
C LEU A 137 -7.35 21.22 -1.13
N CYS A 138 -8.15 20.18 -1.40
CA CYS A 138 -8.69 19.32 -0.33
C CYS A 138 -7.58 18.62 0.46
N THR A 139 -6.56 18.08 -0.22
CA THR A 139 -5.47 17.36 0.44
C THR A 139 -4.58 18.30 1.27
N THR A 140 -4.24 19.49 0.75
CA THR A 140 -3.45 20.49 1.50
C THR A 140 -4.23 21.08 2.68
N TRP A 141 -5.53 21.34 2.50
CA TRP A 141 -6.40 21.77 3.59
C TRP A 141 -6.51 20.73 4.71
N ALA A 142 -6.69 19.46 4.35
CA ALA A 142 -6.73 18.36 5.33
C ALA A 142 -5.40 18.20 6.08
N LEU A 143 -4.27 18.37 5.40
CA LEU A 143 -2.95 18.38 6.04
C LEU A 143 -2.81 19.57 7.00
N GLY A 144 -3.25 20.76 6.58
CA GLY A 144 -3.26 21.96 7.42
C GLY A 144 -4.06 21.75 8.71
N LEU A 145 -5.28 21.21 8.61
CA LEU A 145 -6.10 20.90 9.79
C LEU A 145 -5.40 19.93 10.74
N LYS A 146 -4.70 18.91 10.22
CA LYS A 146 -3.95 17.95 11.06
C LYS A 146 -2.67 18.50 11.70
N LEU A 147 -2.10 19.59 11.15
CA LEU A 147 -0.92 20.23 11.72
C LEU A 147 -1.27 21.21 12.84
N PHE A 148 -2.48 21.77 12.82
CA PHE A 148 -2.94 22.83 13.75
C PHE A 148 -4.04 22.38 14.72
N SER A 149 -4.50 21.12 14.66
CA SER A 149 -5.46 20.49 15.58
C SER A 149 -4.97 19.12 16.01
#